data_AF-A0A3A0V2R3-F1
#
_entry.id   AF-A0A3A0V2R3-F1
#
_cell.length_a   1.000
_cell.length_b   1.000
_cell.length_c   1.000
_cell.angle_alpha   90.00
_cell.angle_beta   90.00
_cell.angle_gamma   90.00
#
_symmetry.space_group_name_H-M   'P 1'
#
loop_
_entity.id
_entity.type
_entity.pdbx_description
1 polymer ?
#
loop_
_entity_poly.entity_id
_entity_poly.type
_entity_poly.pdbx_seq_one_letter_code
_entity_poly.pdbx_strand_id
1 'polypeptide(L)'
;IPVILGGSFSAFFITAVNSFMNTPAGFEMKNGKMVNVEPLAAMFNDSFLIRSFHVVATALMTMAFVLAAIAAFKLLKNKFKKDTEYHKKALKLTMILGVVFTLGAMLAGDVSAKFLHQEQPEKLAAYEWHFDTESHADLVLFGSLDEKTQEVNGAIKIPGLLSFLADNNTNT
;
A
#
# COMPACT_ATOMS: atom_id res chain seq x y z
N ILE A 1 -6.79 24.78 5.78
CA ILE A 1 -7.76 23.66 5.98
C ILE A 1 -8.38 23.20 4.65
N PRO A 2 -8.97 24.06 3.80
CA PRO A 2 -9.59 23.61 2.54
C PRO A 2 -8.64 22.88 1.58
N VAL A 3 -7.37 23.31 1.51
CA VAL A 3 -6.35 22.68 0.67
C VAL A 3 -6.06 21.23 1.09
N ILE A 4 -5.98 20.97 2.40
CA ILE A 4 -5.70 19.62 2.93
C ILE A 4 -6.90 18.70 2.68
N LEU A 5 -8.11 19.22 2.91
CA LEU A 5 -9.35 18.49 2.62
C LEU A 5 -9.45 18.19 1.12
N GLY A 6 -9.22 19.18 0.25
CA GLY A 6 -9.26 19.00 -1.20
C GLY A 6 -8.23 17.98 -1.70
N GLY A 7 -7.00 18.02 -1.19
CA GLY A 7 -5.98 17.01 -1.51
C GLY A 7 -6.38 15.60 -1.06
N SER A 8 -6.95 15.48 0.14
CA SER A 8 -7.42 14.19 0.66
C SER A 8 -8.62 13.66 -0.14
N PHE A 9 -9.56 14.53 -0.53
CA PHE A 9 -10.68 14.17 -1.40
C PHE A 9 -10.22 13.77 -2.80
N SER A 10 -9.17 14.41 -3.34
CA SER A 10 -8.59 13.99 -4.61
C SER A 10 -8.08 12.54 -4.55
N ALA A 11 -7.33 12.20 -3.49
CA ALA A 11 -6.89 10.82 -3.24
C ALA A 11 -8.09 9.87 -3.06
N PHE A 12 -9.12 10.29 -2.34
CA PHE A 12 -10.35 9.51 -2.14
C PHE A 12 -11.06 9.19 -3.48
N PHE A 13 -11.32 10.18 -4.34
CA PHE A 13 -12.06 9.93 -5.57
C PHE A 13 -11.24 9.16 -6.60
N ILE A 14 -9.92 9.43 -6.70
CA ILE A 14 -9.08 8.71 -7.66
C ILE A 14 -8.87 7.25 -7.23
N THR A 15 -8.80 6.98 -5.93
CA THR A 15 -8.75 5.60 -5.42
C THR A 15 -10.07 4.87 -5.60
N ALA A 16 -11.22 5.55 -5.54
CA ALA A 16 -12.52 4.95 -5.87
C ALA A 16 -12.54 4.39 -7.31
N VAL A 17 -12.00 5.16 -8.26
CA VAL A 17 -11.87 4.70 -9.67
C VAL A 17 -10.95 3.49 -9.77
N ASN A 18 -9.77 3.53 -9.15
CA ASN A 18 -8.85 2.38 -9.16
C ASN A 18 -9.48 1.14 -8.51
N SER A 19 -10.21 1.33 -7.42
CA SER A 19 -10.91 0.25 -6.70
C SER A 19 -11.96 -0.39 -7.59
N PHE A 20 -12.76 0.42 -8.29
CA PHE A 20 -13.75 -0.06 -9.25
C PHE A 20 -13.12 -0.86 -10.40
N MET A 21 -11.98 -0.40 -10.92
CA MET A 21 -11.28 -1.12 -11.99
C MET A 21 -10.77 -2.51 -11.58
N ASN A 22 -10.55 -2.74 -10.29
CA ASN A 22 -10.00 -3.99 -9.79
C ASN A 22 -11.05 -4.93 -9.19
N THR A 23 -12.11 -4.37 -8.62
CA THR A 23 -13.29 -5.09 -8.09
C THR A 23 -14.53 -4.36 -8.63
N PRO A 24 -14.92 -4.67 -9.89
CA PRO A 24 -16.03 -3.99 -10.54
C PRO A 24 -17.37 -4.37 -9.86
N ALA A 25 -18.15 -3.36 -9.46
CA ALA A 25 -19.44 -3.52 -8.80
C ALA A 25 -20.43 -2.43 -9.23
N GLY A 26 -21.73 -2.64 -8.99
CA GLY A 26 -22.75 -1.62 -9.23
C GLY A 26 -23.06 -1.34 -10.70
N PHE A 27 -22.96 -2.35 -11.58
CA PHE A 27 -23.44 -2.27 -12.97
C PHE A 27 -23.85 -3.65 -13.48
N GLU A 28 -24.61 -3.66 -14.58
CA GLU A 28 -24.99 -4.88 -15.31
C GLU A 28 -24.34 -4.86 -16.71
N MET A 29 -23.89 -6.03 -17.19
CA MET A 29 -23.36 -6.17 -18.55
C MET A 29 -24.45 -6.67 -19.49
N LYS A 30 -24.83 -5.85 -20.49
CA LYS A 30 -25.72 -6.26 -21.59
C LYS A 30 -25.05 -6.02 -22.93
N ASN A 31 -24.84 -7.10 -23.70
CA ASN A 31 -24.24 -7.06 -25.04
C ASN A 31 -22.88 -6.33 -25.07
N GLY A 32 -22.02 -6.57 -24.08
CA GLY A 32 -20.71 -5.91 -23.97
C GLY A 32 -20.75 -4.45 -23.53
N LYS A 33 -21.92 -3.92 -23.16
CA LYS A 33 -22.09 -2.56 -22.62
C LYS A 33 -22.44 -2.60 -21.14
N MET A 34 -21.82 -1.72 -20.37
CA MET A 34 -22.21 -1.45 -18.98
C MET A 34 -23.51 -0.65 -18.97
N VAL A 35 -24.55 -1.19 -18.34
CA VAL A 35 -25.87 -0.57 -18.16
C VAL A 35 -26.28 -0.64 -16.69
N ASN A 36 -27.33 0.10 -16.31
CA ASN A 36 -27.85 0.09 -14.93
C ASN A 36 -26.77 0.41 -13.87
N VAL A 37 -25.98 1.45 -14.11
CA VAL A 37 -24.88 1.84 -13.21
C VAL A 37 -25.45 2.48 -11.95
N GLU A 38 -25.07 1.95 -10.80
CA GLU A 38 -25.30 2.49 -9.47
C GLU A 38 -24.02 3.17 -8.96
N PRO A 39 -23.92 4.51 -9.04
CA PRO A 39 -22.66 5.21 -8.82
C PRO A 39 -22.07 4.98 -7.42
N LEU A 40 -22.92 4.95 -6.39
CA LEU A 40 -22.46 4.74 -5.02
C LEU A 40 -21.93 3.32 -4.80
N ALA A 41 -22.59 2.30 -5.37
CA ALA A 41 -22.11 0.92 -5.30
C ALA A 41 -20.80 0.72 -6.07
N ALA A 42 -20.65 1.38 -7.23
CA ALA A 42 -19.41 1.36 -7.99
C ALA A 42 -18.26 2.07 -7.25
N MET A 43 -18.53 3.21 -6.61
CA MET A 43 -17.54 3.99 -5.86
C MET A 43 -17.12 3.32 -4.56
N PHE A 44 -18.08 2.83 -3.77
CA PHE A 44 -17.86 2.20 -2.46
C PHE A 44 -17.88 0.67 -2.57
N ASN A 45 -17.15 0.12 -3.55
CA ASN A 45 -16.94 -1.31 -3.67
C ASN A 45 -16.05 -1.85 -2.52
N ASP A 46 -16.00 -3.16 -2.37
CA ASP A 46 -15.35 -3.82 -1.21
C ASP A 46 -13.87 -3.45 -1.04
N SER A 47 -13.16 -3.17 -2.13
CA SER A 47 -11.74 -2.81 -2.08
C SER A 47 -11.49 -1.32 -1.76
N PHE A 48 -12.52 -0.49 -1.83
CA PHE A 48 -12.38 0.97 -1.79
C PHE A 48 -11.72 1.48 -0.51
N LEU A 49 -12.28 1.11 0.65
CA LEU A 49 -11.81 1.62 1.93
C LEU A 49 -10.38 1.17 2.22
N ILE A 50 -10.05 -0.07 1.85
CA ILE A 50 -8.76 -0.69 2.07
C ILE A 50 -7.68 0.04 1.25
N ARG A 51 -7.94 0.26 -0.05
CA ARG A 51 -7.02 0.96 -0.95
C ARG A 51 -6.88 2.44 -0.62
N SER A 52 -8.00 3.11 -0.36
CA SER A 52 -8.01 4.54 0.00
C SER A 52 -7.21 4.79 1.28
N PHE A 53 -7.40 3.95 2.31
CA PHE A 53 -6.63 4.01 3.54
C PHE A 53 -5.13 3.82 3.31
N HIS A 54 -4.74 2.81 2.52
CA HIS A 54 -3.33 2.57 2.18
C HIS A 54 -2.69 3.75 1.45
N VAL A 55 -3.37 4.31 0.44
CA VAL A 55 -2.85 5.44 -0.36
C VAL A 55 -2.72 6.71 0.49
N VAL A 56 -3.73 7.03 1.31
CA VAL A 56 -3.68 8.22 2.17
C VAL A 56 -2.58 8.09 3.23
N ALA A 57 -2.46 6.92 3.87
CA ALA A 57 -1.43 6.66 4.87
C ALA A 57 -0.01 6.76 4.27
N THR A 58 0.23 6.11 3.12
CA THR A 58 1.53 6.13 2.45
C THR A 58 1.88 7.50 1.86
N ALA A 59 0.91 8.27 1.39
CA ALA A 59 1.11 9.65 0.94
C ALA A 59 1.54 10.57 2.10
N LEU A 60 0.85 10.50 3.24
CA LEU A 60 1.20 11.27 4.44
C LEU A 60 2.57 10.86 5.00
N MET A 61 2.87 9.57 5.01
CA MET A 61 4.18 9.03 5.36
C MET A 61 5.28 9.61 4.45
N THR A 62 5.07 9.59 3.14
CA THR A 62 6.03 10.10 2.15
C THR A 62 6.29 11.59 2.37
N MET A 63 5.23 12.39 2.54
CA MET A 63 5.36 13.83 2.82
C MET A 63 6.16 14.08 4.12
N ALA A 64 5.91 13.32 5.18
CA ALA A 64 6.64 13.43 6.43
C ALA A 64 8.14 13.14 6.25
N PHE A 65 8.51 12.05 5.58
CA PHE A 65 9.91 11.70 5.36
C PHE A 65 10.62 12.62 4.38
N VAL A 66 9.94 13.12 3.34
CA VAL A 66 10.52 14.13 2.43
C VAL A 66 10.89 15.40 3.20
N LEU A 67 9.99 15.90 4.05
CA LEU A 67 10.28 17.07 4.88
C LEU A 67 11.37 16.80 5.93
N ALA A 68 11.37 15.60 6.52
CA ALA A 68 12.45 15.15 7.41
C ALA A 68 13.81 15.11 6.70
N ALA A 69 13.87 14.58 5.47
CA ALA A 69 15.08 14.53 4.67
C ALA A 69 15.62 15.93 4.35
N ILE A 70 14.74 16.88 3.99
CA ILE A 70 15.13 18.28 3.76
C ILE A 70 15.68 18.92 5.04
N ALA A 71 15.01 18.72 6.18
CA ALA A 71 15.46 19.26 7.46
C ALA A 71 16.80 18.66 7.90
N ALA A 72 16.97 17.34 7.77
CA ALA A 72 18.22 16.64 8.06
C ALA A 72 19.35 17.10 7.14
N PHE A 73 19.10 17.23 5.83
CA PHE A 73 20.09 17.71 4.87
C PHE A 73 20.57 19.13 5.20
N LYS A 74 19.65 20.03 5.56
CA LYS A 74 19.99 21.39 5.97
C LYS A 74 20.82 21.43 7.26
N LEU A 75 20.51 20.56 8.23
CA LEU A 75 21.30 20.41 9.46
C LEU A 75 22.71 19.90 9.19
N LEU A 76 22.87 18.91 8.31
CA LEU A 76 24.18 18.37 7.93
C LEU A 76 25.06 19.40 7.23
N LYS A 77 24.47 20.21 6.34
CA LYS A 77 25.22 21.25 5.61
C LYS A 77 25.59 22.46 6.49
N ASN A 78 24.89 22.63 7.62
CA ASN A 78 25.12 23.62 8.68
C ASN A 78 25.58 25.02 8.20
N LYS A 79 24.92 25.55 7.16
CA LYS A 79 25.32 26.84 6.54
C LYS A 79 25.02 28.06 7.41
N PHE A 80 23.93 28.03 8.18
CA PHE A 80 23.49 29.17 8.98
C PHE A 80 23.09 28.69 10.38
N LYS A 81 23.87 29.06 11.41
CA LYS A 81 23.60 28.66 12.81
C LYS A 81 22.21 29.07 13.29
N LYS A 82 21.68 30.21 12.81
CA LYS A 82 20.34 30.73 13.15
C LYS A 82 19.20 29.79 12.75
N ASP A 83 19.36 29.03 11.67
CA ASP A 83 18.31 28.15 11.14
C ASP A 83 18.35 26.75 11.76
N THR A 84 19.40 26.45 12.54
CA THR A 84 19.62 25.14 13.17
C THR A 84 18.47 24.76 14.10
N GLU A 85 17.97 25.70 14.90
CA GLU A 85 16.85 25.43 15.81
C GLU A 85 15.56 25.09 15.05
N TYR A 86 15.29 25.83 13.97
CA TYR A 86 14.13 25.59 13.13
C TYR A 86 14.21 24.20 12.50
N HIS A 87 15.34 23.85 11.89
CA HIS A 87 15.48 22.54 11.25
C HIS A 87 15.48 21.39 12.25
N LYS A 88 15.99 21.56 13.48
CA LYS A 88 15.85 20.55 14.54
C LYS A 88 14.40 20.33 14.96
N LYS A 89 13.63 21.39 15.16
CA LYS A 89 12.20 21.30 15.50
C LYS A 89 11.39 20.68 14.37
N ALA A 90 11.65 21.11 13.12
CA ALA A 90 11.04 20.54 11.93
C ALA A 90 11.32 19.04 11.82
N LEU A 91 12.59 18.63 11.95
CA LEU A 91 13.00 17.23 11.90
C LEU A 91 12.31 16.39 12.98
N LYS A 92 12.24 16.89 14.23
CA LYS A 92 11.56 16.18 15.32
C LYS A 92 10.09 15.95 15.01
N LEU A 93 9.38 16.99 14.55
CA LEU A 93 7.96 16.89 14.22
C LEU A 93 7.73 15.92 13.06
N THR A 94 8.48 16.07 11.97
CA THR A 94 8.29 15.25 10.77
C THR A 94 8.69 13.80 11.00
N MET A 95 9.69 13.51 11.83
CA MET A 95 10.03 12.14 12.22
C MET A 95 8.96 11.48 13.08
N ILE A 96 8.38 12.21 14.05
CA ILE A 96 7.28 11.68 14.87
C ILE A 96 6.08 11.34 13.97
N LEU A 97 5.69 12.26 13.09
CA LEU A 97 4.61 12.02 12.12
C LEU A 97 4.97 10.88 11.17
N GLY A 98 6.21 10.81 10.70
CA GLY A 98 6.71 9.74 9.84
C GLY A 98 6.51 8.37 10.49
N VAL A 99 6.92 8.20 11.76
CA VAL A 99 6.73 6.96 12.50
C VAL A 99 5.25 6.60 12.63
N VAL A 100 4.38 7.56 13.00
CA VAL A 100 2.94 7.32 13.12
C VAL A 100 2.33 6.87 11.79
N PHE A 101 2.65 7.55 10.69
CA PHE A 101 2.13 7.18 9.38
C PHE A 101 2.76 5.90 8.82
N THR A 102 3.99 5.56 9.18
CA THR A 102 4.59 4.25 8.87
C THR A 102 3.82 3.13 9.53
N LEU A 103 3.49 3.24 10.81
CA LEU A 103 2.67 2.24 11.49
C LEU A 103 1.29 2.11 10.83
N GLY A 104 0.67 3.24 10.48
CA GLY A 104 -0.59 3.25 9.73
C GLY A 104 -0.48 2.57 8.35
N ALA A 105 0.60 2.84 7.60
CA ALA A 105 0.85 2.25 6.29
C ALA A 105 1.14 0.74 6.38
N MET A 106 1.85 0.28 7.41
CA MET A 106 2.09 -1.13 7.67
C MET A 106 0.77 -1.87 7.92
N LEU A 107 -0.09 -1.34 8.79
CA LEU A 107 -1.41 -1.91 9.04
C LEU A 107 -2.29 -1.90 7.78
N ALA A 108 -2.27 -0.81 7.02
CA ALA A 108 -2.99 -0.73 5.75
C ALA A 108 -2.47 -1.75 4.73
N GLY A 109 -1.16 -2.00 4.71
CA GLY A 109 -0.52 -3.02 3.87
C GLY A 109 -0.96 -4.43 4.23
N ASP A 110 -0.94 -4.78 5.52
CA ASP A 110 -1.42 -6.08 6.01
C ASP A 110 -2.89 -6.33 5.63
N VAL A 111 -3.76 -5.35 5.89
CA VAL A 111 -5.18 -5.45 5.49
C VAL A 111 -5.34 -5.57 3.97
N SER A 112 -4.51 -4.86 3.20
CA SER A 112 -4.52 -4.96 1.74
C SER A 112 -4.07 -6.33 1.24
N ALA A 113 -3.06 -6.94 1.87
CA ALA A 113 -2.57 -8.28 1.52
C ALA A 113 -3.64 -9.35 1.80
N LYS A 114 -4.29 -9.29 2.97
CA LYS A 114 -5.41 -10.17 3.33
C LYS A 114 -6.59 -10.04 2.37
N PHE A 115 -6.92 -8.81 1.99
CA PHE A 115 -7.94 -8.57 0.96
C PHE A 115 -7.54 -9.16 -0.40
N LEU A 116 -6.27 -9.00 -0.80
CA LEU A 116 -5.77 -9.54 -2.05
C LEU A 116 -5.80 -11.07 -2.05
N HIS A 117 -5.50 -11.71 -0.92
CA HIS A 117 -5.62 -13.16 -0.78
C HIS A 117 -7.05 -13.66 -1.03
N GLN A 118 -8.06 -12.92 -0.56
CA GLN A 118 -9.47 -13.31 -0.68
C GLN A 118 -10.07 -12.99 -2.06
N GLU A 119 -9.82 -11.78 -2.57
CA GLU A 119 -10.51 -11.26 -3.76
C GLU A 119 -9.68 -11.39 -5.05
N GLN A 120 -8.34 -11.35 -4.96
CA GLN A 120 -7.43 -11.34 -6.11
C GLN A 120 -6.15 -12.14 -5.86
N PRO A 121 -6.24 -13.44 -5.49
CA PRO A 121 -5.09 -14.25 -5.09
C PRO A 121 -4.02 -14.33 -6.18
N GLU A 122 -4.40 -14.19 -7.45
CA GLU A 122 -3.48 -14.17 -8.58
C GLU A 122 -2.42 -13.07 -8.48
N LYS A 123 -2.76 -11.91 -7.90
CA LYS A 123 -1.81 -10.81 -7.73
C LYS A 123 -0.86 -11.08 -6.58
N LEU A 124 -1.38 -11.62 -5.47
CA LEU A 124 -0.57 -11.94 -4.30
C LEU A 124 0.41 -13.07 -4.63
N ALA A 125 -0.07 -14.11 -5.31
CA ALA A 125 0.75 -15.21 -5.80
C ALA A 125 1.85 -14.73 -6.75
N ALA A 126 1.53 -13.79 -7.64
CA ALA A 126 2.52 -13.17 -8.52
C ALA A 126 3.55 -12.32 -7.77
N TYR A 127 3.17 -11.59 -6.71
CA TYR A 127 4.09 -10.81 -5.88
C TYR A 127 5.10 -11.68 -5.14
N GLU A 128 4.71 -12.88 -4.77
CA GLU A 128 5.50 -13.78 -3.90
C GLU A 128 6.05 -14.98 -4.68
N TRP A 129 5.90 -14.99 -6.01
CA TRP A 129 6.33 -16.06 -6.92
C TRP A 129 5.85 -17.46 -6.51
N HIS A 130 4.59 -17.54 -6.04
CA HIS A 130 3.91 -18.80 -5.81
C HIS A 130 3.13 -19.21 -7.06
N PHE A 131 3.68 -20.18 -7.81
CA PHE A 131 3.04 -20.73 -9.00
C PHE A 131 2.04 -21.85 -8.66
N ASP A 132 2.38 -22.64 -7.66
CA ASP A 132 1.55 -23.73 -7.16
C ASP A 132 0.81 -23.31 -5.88
N THR A 133 -0.39 -23.86 -5.70
CA THR A 133 -1.15 -23.66 -4.45
C THR A 133 -0.56 -24.55 -3.37
N GLU A 134 -0.08 -23.92 -2.29
CA GLU A 134 0.51 -24.60 -1.14
C GLU A 134 -0.22 -24.19 0.13
N SER A 135 -0.42 -25.13 1.05
CA SER A 135 -1.00 -24.86 2.37
C SER A 135 0.01 -24.28 3.36
N HIS A 136 1.26 -24.09 2.97
CA HIS A 136 2.31 -23.52 3.82
C HIS A 136 3.20 -22.63 2.97
N ALA A 137 2.66 -21.47 2.62
CA ALA A 137 3.27 -20.55 1.69
C ALA A 137 4.42 -19.78 2.37
N ASP A 138 5.59 -19.81 1.74
CA ASP A 138 6.79 -19.13 2.20
C ASP A 138 6.77 -17.65 1.78
N LEU A 139 7.15 -16.73 2.66
CA LEU A 139 7.35 -15.33 2.25
C LEU A 139 8.70 -15.18 1.55
N VAL A 140 8.73 -14.63 0.34
CA VAL A 140 9.98 -14.39 -0.40
C VAL A 140 10.48 -12.97 -0.14
N LEU A 141 11.48 -12.80 0.73
CA LEU A 141 12.02 -11.47 1.05
C LEU A 141 12.82 -10.85 -0.11
N PHE A 142 13.62 -11.68 -0.78
CA PHE A 142 14.48 -11.30 -1.90
C PHE A 142 14.65 -12.51 -2.80
N GLY A 143 14.92 -12.28 -4.08
CA GLY A 143 15.28 -13.30 -5.06
C GLY A 143 15.27 -12.72 -6.47
N SER A 144 15.56 -13.54 -7.46
CA SER A 144 15.35 -13.22 -8.87
C SER A 144 14.64 -14.38 -9.54
N LEU A 145 13.49 -14.11 -10.15
CA LEU A 145 12.78 -15.08 -10.97
C LEU A 145 13.43 -15.13 -12.36
N ASP A 146 13.73 -16.33 -12.85
CA ASP A 146 14.04 -16.52 -14.27
C ASP A 146 12.71 -16.73 -15.02
N GLU A 147 12.35 -15.78 -15.90
CA GLU A 147 11.09 -15.84 -16.65
C GLU A 147 10.97 -17.08 -17.55
N LYS A 148 12.10 -17.69 -17.96
CA LYS A 148 12.09 -18.85 -18.86
C LYS A 148 11.86 -20.17 -18.14
N THR A 149 12.42 -20.32 -16.94
CA THR A 149 12.30 -21.57 -16.15
C THR A 149 11.26 -21.46 -15.05
N GLN A 150 10.79 -20.25 -14.75
CA GLN A 150 9.92 -19.93 -13.60
C GLN A 150 10.53 -20.34 -12.25
N GLU A 151 11.86 -20.49 -12.19
CA GLU A 151 12.58 -20.82 -10.97
C GLU A 151 13.06 -19.56 -10.26
N VAL A 152 12.91 -19.53 -8.94
CA VAL A 152 13.35 -18.42 -8.10
C VAL A 152 14.79 -18.68 -7.63
N ASN A 153 15.74 -17.94 -8.18
CA ASN A 153 17.16 -18.03 -7.86
C ASN A 153 17.54 -17.08 -6.72
N GLY A 154 18.40 -17.57 -5.82
CA GLY A 154 18.95 -16.78 -4.71
C GLY A 154 17.89 -16.29 -3.72
N ALA A 155 16.76 -16.99 -3.62
CA ALA A 155 15.67 -16.54 -2.76
C ALA A 155 15.97 -16.68 -1.26
N ILE A 156 15.70 -15.61 -0.52
CA ILE A 156 15.63 -15.64 0.94
C ILE A 156 14.16 -15.83 1.31
N LYS A 157 13.79 -17.06 1.63
CA LYS A 157 12.44 -17.44 2.02
C LYS A 157 12.30 -17.49 3.54
N ILE A 158 11.18 -17.00 4.07
CA ILE A 158 10.79 -17.21 5.47
C ILE A 158 9.60 -18.17 5.50
N PRO A 159 9.77 -19.39 6.03
CA PRO A 159 8.73 -20.40 5.99
C PRO A 159 7.46 -20.01 6.74
N GLY A 160 6.30 -20.22 6.12
CA GLY A 160 4.96 -20.06 6.73
C GLY A 160 4.56 -18.64 7.13
N LEU A 161 5.42 -17.65 6.87
CA LEU A 161 5.14 -16.26 7.23
C LEU A 161 4.06 -15.66 6.32
N LEU A 162 4.00 -16.06 5.04
CA LEU A 162 2.98 -15.58 4.12
C LEU A 162 1.60 -16.13 4.52
N SER A 163 1.50 -17.42 4.84
CA SER A 163 0.29 -18.04 5.39
C SER A 163 -0.20 -17.28 6.64
N PHE A 164 0.71 -16.99 7.58
CA PHE A 164 0.37 -16.23 8.78
C PHE A 164 -0.09 -14.80 8.46
N LEU A 165 0.53 -14.11 7.51
CA LEU A 165 0.13 -12.76 7.12
C LEU A 165 -1.19 -12.76 6.32
N ALA A 166 -1.49 -13.82 5.58
CA ALA A 166 -2.69 -13.92 4.76
C ALA A 166 -3.93 -14.33 5.58
N ASP A 167 -3.81 -15.31 6.48
CA ASP A 167 -4.96 -15.89 7.19
C ASP A 167 -4.75 -16.05 8.72
N ASN A 168 -3.68 -15.47 9.28
CA ASN A 168 -3.25 -15.65 10.68
C ASN A 168 -3.06 -17.13 11.08
N ASN A 169 -2.90 -18.01 10.09
CA ASN A 169 -2.68 -19.44 10.26
C ASN A 169 -1.47 -19.86 9.42
N THR A 170 -0.63 -20.75 9.96
CA THR A 170 0.57 -21.21 9.27
C THR A 170 0.31 -22.40 8.34
N ASN A 171 -0.91 -22.94 8.30
CA ASN A 171 -1.27 -24.14 7.52
C ASN A 171 -2.31 -23.86 6.41
N THR A 172 -2.34 -22.64 5.90
CA THR A 172 -3.22 -22.15 4.82
C THR A 172 -2.40 -21.51 3.73
#